data_AF-B2GM94-F1
#
_entry.id   AF-B2GM94-F1
#
_cell.length_a   1.000
_cell.length_b   1.000
_cell.length_c   1.000
_cell.angle_alpha   90.00
_cell.angle_beta   90.00
_cell.angle_gamma   90.00
#
_symmetry.space_group_name_H-M   'P 1'
#
loop_
_entity.id
_entity.type
_entity.pdbx_description
1 polymer ?
#
loop_
_entity_poly.entity_id
_entity_poly.type
_entity_poly.pdbx_seq_one_letter_code
_entity_poly.pdbx_strand_id
1 'polypeptide(L)'
;MKFIIVALAFVSAVLAADPPMRNEFDKLLVQTMMTNFAKMEYRLMELSHEITHLETTKSAIEQATIVAEIEMMIGTAEHGEKILAGELARKDLNILEQIDFESAQKIAQILVKDLKAAEVKVKAIKTH
;
A
#
# COMPACT_ATOMS: atom_id res chain seq x y z
N MET A 1 -7.04 -16.52 0.46
CA MET A 1 -6.68 -15.11 0.70
C MET A 1 -7.76 -14.51 1.58
N LYS A 2 -7.43 -14.01 2.76
CA LYS A 2 -8.41 -13.34 3.64
C LYS A 2 -8.41 -11.88 3.24
N PHE A 3 -9.43 -11.47 2.50
CA PHE A 3 -9.60 -10.11 2.01
C PHE A 3 -9.75 -9.14 3.19
N ILE A 4 -8.87 -8.16 3.29
CA ILE A 4 -8.91 -7.07 4.27
C ILE A 4 -9.92 -6.01 3.78
N ILE A 5 -11.17 -6.44 3.56
CA ILE A 5 -12.30 -5.53 3.39
C ILE A 5 -13.21 -5.70 4.62
N VAL A 6 -12.63 -5.70 5.82
CA VAL A 6 -13.39 -5.62 7.08
C VAL A 6 -12.54 -4.93 8.14
N ALA A 7 -12.37 -3.62 8.05
CA ALA A 7 -11.94 -2.80 9.21
C ALA A 7 -12.41 -1.33 9.13
N LEU A 8 -13.37 -1.00 8.25
CA LEU A 8 -13.86 0.37 8.06
C LEU A 8 -15.12 0.70 8.89
N ALA A 9 -15.43 -0.09 9.93
CA ALA A 9 -16.69 0.02 10.68
C ALA A 9 -16.55 0.35 12.19
N PHE A 10 -15.35 0.65 12.70
CA PHE A 10 -15.13 0.88 14.15
C PHE A 10 -14.63 2.28 14.53
N VAL A 11 -14.99 3.32 13.77
CA VAL A 11 -14.65 4.73 14.11
C VAL A 11 -15.90 5.62 14.24
N SER A 12 -17.06 5.07 14.62
CA SER A 12 -18.28 5.88 14.79
C SER A 12 -18.51 6.42 16.21
N ALA A 13 -17.70 6.02 17.20
CA ALA A 13 -17.89 6.41 18.61
C ALA A 13 -16.92 7.50 19.14
N VAL A 14 -15.93 7.94 18.34
CA VAL A 14 -14.94 8.99 18.72
C VAL A 14 -15.11 10.27 17.88
N LEU A 15 -16.16 10.37 17.07
CA LEU A 15 -16.35 11.47 16.10
C LEU A 15 -17.09 12.72 16.64
N ALA A 16 -17.33 12.83 17.95
CA ALA A 16 -18.13 13.94 18.50
C ALA A 16 -17.31 15.11 19.09
N ALA A 17 -15.98 14.99 19.22
CA ALA A 17 -15.17 15.98 19.95
C ALA A 17 -14.09 16.68 19.12
N ASP A 18 -13.50 16.01 18.12
CA ASP A 18 -12.43 16.60 17.30
C ASP A 18 -12.94 16.97 15.90
N PRO A 19 -12.64 18.16 15.37
CA PRO A 19 -12.89 18.45 13.96
C PRO A 19 -12.06 17.50 13.08
N PRO A 20 -12.57 17.11 11.89
CA PRO A 20 -11.80 16.35 10.90
C PRO A 20 -10.49 17.09 10.57
N MET A 21 -9.51 16.38 9.99
CA MET A 21 -8.14 16.88 9.72
C MET A 21 -8.10 18.39 9.48
N ARG A 22 -7.44 19.11 10.40
CA ARG A 22 -7.51 20.58 10.44
C ARG A 22 -6.69 21.22 9.33
N ASN A 23 -5.65 20.54 8.87
CA ASN A 23 -4.80 20.96 7.78
C ASN A 23 -5.22 20.29 6.47
N GLU A 24 -5.66 21.10 5.50
CA GLU A 24 -6.09 20.61 4.19
C GLU A 24 -4.94 19.96 3.39
N PHE A 25 -3.68 20.35 3.62
CA PHE A 25 -2.54 19.67 2.99
C PHE A 25 -2.35 18.26 3.56
N ASP A 26 -2.51 18.08 4.87
CA ASP A 26 -2.38 16.78 5.51
C ASP A 26 -3.50 15.83 5.02
N LYS A 27 -4.71 16.37 4.87
CA LYS A 27 -5.83 15.66 4.25
C LYS A 27 -5.57 15.27 2.80
N LEU A 28 -5.08 16.19 1.99
CA LEU A 28 -4.74 15.91 0.60
C LEU A 28 -3.63 14.86 0.50
N LEU A 29 -2.64 14.92 1.40
CA LEU A 29 -1.54 13.97 1.47
C LEU A 29 -2.07 12.56 1.74
N VAL A 30 -2.86 12.39 2.81
CA VAL A 30 -3.45 11.09 3.17
C VAL A 30 -4.34 10.56 2.05
N GLN A 31 -5.23 11.40 1.49
CA GLN A 31 -6.12 10.97 0.40
C GLN A 31 -5.35 10.54 -0.85
N THR A 32 -4.32 11.29 -1.22
CA THR A 32 -3.49 10.98 -2.39
C THR A 32 -2.73 9.69 -2.19
N MET A 33 -2.13 9.49 -1.01
CA MET A 33 -1.43 8.26 -0.67
C MET A 33 -2.35 7.05 -0.68
N MET A 34 -3.52 7.16 -0.05
CA MET A 34 -4.53 6.11 -0.03
C MET A 34 -5.01 5.76 -1.45
N THR A 35 -5.21 6.75 -2.31
CA THR A 35 -5.56 6.54 -3.72
C THR A 35 -4.45 5.80 -4.46
N ASN A 36 -3.19 6.17 -4.23
CA ASN A 36 -2.05 5.52 -4.86
C ASN A 36 -1.85 4.09 -4.36
N PHE A 37 -2.04 3.84 -3.06
CA PHE A 37 -1.99 2.49 -2.49
C PHE A 37 -3.09 1.60 -3.06
N ALA A 38 -4.32 2.12 -3.22
CA ALA A 38 -5.40 1.38 -3.86
C ALA A 38 -5.08 1.02 -5.33
N LYS A 39 -4.43 1.93 -6.08
CA LYS A 39 -3.97 1.64 -7.45
C LYS A 39 -2.91 0.54 -7.47
N MET A 40 -1.96 0.56 -6.53
CA MET A 40 -0.94 -0.49 -6.41
C MET A 40 -1.56 -1.84 -6.03
N GLU A 41 -2.53 -1.86 -5.12
CA GLU A 41 -3.26 -3.08 -4.75
C GLU A 41 -4.03 -3.65 -5.95
N TYR A 42 -4.69 -2.79 -6.72
CA TYR A 42 -5.35 -3.20 -7.96
C TYR A 42 -4.34 -3.76 -8.98
N ARG A 43 -3.20 -3.09 -9.17
CA ARG A 43 -2.17 -3.60 -10.08
C ARG A 43 -1.57 -4.92 -9.61
N LEU A 44 -1.39 -5.10 -8.30
CA LEU A 44 -0.95 -6.37 -7.72
C LEU A 44 -1.95 -7.51 -8.02
N MET A 45 -3.25 -7.22 -8.05
CA MET A 45 -4.27 -8.17 -8.48
C MET A 45 -4.11 -8.53 -9.96
N GLU A 46 -3.89 -7.56 -10.85
CA GLU A 46 -3.66 -7.81 -12.27
C GLU A 46 -2.39 -8.62 -12.52
N LEU A 47 -1.31 -8.33 -11.79
CA LEU A 47 -0.06 -9.08 -11.84
C LEU A 47 -0.25 -10.56 -11.51
N SER A 48 -1.27 -10.93 -10.73
CA SER A 48 -1.59 -12.35 -10.49
C SER A 48 -1.91 -13.10 -11.78
N HIS A 49 -2.52 -12.44 -12.77
CA HIS A 49 -2.79 -13.05 -14.07
C HIS A 49 -1.51 -13.14 -14.91
N GLU A 50 -0.68 -12.11 -14.90
CA GLU A 50 0.61 -12.09 -15.60
C GLU A 50 1.58 -13.14 -15.06
N ILE A 51 1.61 -13.33 -13.74
CA ILE A 51 2.38 -14.40 -13.09
C ILE A 51 1.90 -15.78 -13.55
N THR A 52 0.59 -15.98 -13.67
CA THR A 52 0.03 -17.25 -14.18
C THR A 52 0.44 -17.50 -15.63
N HIS A 53 0.46 -16.45 -16.44
CA HIS A 53 0.94 -16.53 -17.82
C HIS A 53 2.44 -16.86 -17.86
N LEU A 54 3.24 -16.20 -17.03
CA LEU A 54 4.67 -16.46 -16.88
C LEU A 54 4.97 -17.89 -16.41
N GLU A 55 4.16 -18.50 -15.54
CA GLU A 55 4.33 -19.91 -15.15
C GLU A 55 4.21 -20.87 -16.35
N THR A 56 3.46 -20.46 -17.38
CA THR A 56 3.28 -21.21 -18.63
C THR A 56 4.38 -20.91 -19.63
N THR A 57 4.63 -19.62 -19.92
CA THR A 57 5.61 -19.20 -20.93
C THR A 57 7.05 -19.37 -20.47
N LYS A 58 7.29 -19.19 -19.16
CA LYS A 58 8.60 -19.22 -18.51
C LYS A 58 9.61 -18.29 -19.20
N SER A 59 9.14 -17.16 -19.72
CA SER A 59 9.97 -16.15 -20.39
C SER A 59 10.80 -15.35 -19.38
N ALA A 60 12.13 -15.35 -19.55
CA ALA A 60 13.03 -14.55 -18.71
C ALA A 60 12.79 -13.04 -18.84
N ILE A 61 12.40 -12.57 -20.03
CA ILE A 61 12.12 -11.14 -20.29
C ILE A 61 10.84 -10.71 -19.58
N GLU A 62 9.80 -11.53 -19.64
CA GLU A 62 8.53 -11.28 -18.95
C GLU A 62 8.72 -11.26 -17.43
N GLN A 63 9.47 -12.24 -16.90
CA GLN A 63 9.84 -12.28 -15.48
C GLN A 63 10.58 -11.01 -15.04
N ALA A 64 11.60 -10.58 -15.78
CA ALA A 64 12.37 -9.38 -15.46
C ALA A 64 11.49 -8.12 -15.47
N THR A 65 10.54 -8.03 -16.40
CA THR A 65 9.61 -6.90 -16.52
C THR A 65 8.66 -6.84 -15.32
N ILE A 66 8.04 -7.97 -14.97
CA ILE A 66 7.14 -8.07 -13.80
C ILE A 66 7.91 -7.74 -12.51
N VAL A 67 9.13 -8.27 -12.35
CA VAL A 67 9.97 -8.00 -11.18
C VAL A 67 10.30 -6.51 -11.08
N ALA A 68 10.73 -5.87 -12.17
CA ALA A 68 11.06 -4.44 -12.17
C ALA A 68 9.85 -3.57 -11.81
N GLU A 69 8.66 -3.94 -12.28
CA GLU A 69 7.42 -3.25 -11.92
C GLU A 69 7.10 -3.40 -10.42
N ILE A 70 7.19 -4.62 -9.88
CA ILE A 70 6.96 -4.86 -8.44
C ILE A 70 7.98 -4.08 -7.59
N GLU A 71 9.26 -4.07 -7.98
CA GLU A 71 10.31 -3.32 -7.28
C GLU A 71 10.03 -1.81 -7.26
N MET A 72 9.51 -1.25 -8.37
CA MET A 72 9.08 0.16 -8.43
C MET A 72 7.92 0.44 -7.46
N MET A 73 6.92 -0.45 -7.40
CA MET A 73 5.80 -0.33 -6.47
C MET A 73 6.25 -0.43 -5.02
N ILE A 74 7.15 -1.37 -4.68
CA ILE A 74 7.75 -1.49 -3.35
C ILE A 74 8.43 -0.17 -2.95
N GLY A 75 9.30 0.37 -3.82
CA GLY A 75 10.00 1.62 -3.53
C GLY A 75 9.06 2.79 -3.28
N THR A 76 7.97 2.87 -4.04
CA THR A 76 6.96 3.93 -3.85
C THR A 76 6.19 3.75 -2.54
N ALA A 77 5.78 2.53 -2.21
CA ALA A 77 5.06 2.23 -0.97
C ALA A 77 5.92 2.45 0.28
N GLU A 78 7.19 2.03 0.25
CA GLU A 78 8.17 2.27 1.34
C GLU A 78 8.46 3.76 1.52
N HIS A 79 8.53 4.53 0.43
CA HIS A 79 8.69 5.98 0.52
C HIS A 79 7.46 6.64 1.15
N GLY A 80 6.26 6.22 0.75
CA GLY A 80 5.00 6.68 1.35
C GLY A 80 4.93 6.36 2.85
N GLU A 81 5.30 5.14 3.25
CA GLU A 81 5.37 4.74 4.66
C GLU A 81 6.29 5.66 5.47
N LYS A 82 7.48 5.98 4.95
CA LYS A 82 8.45 6.85 5.62
C LYS A 82 7.93 8.27 5.83
N ILE A 83 7.24 8.82 4.83
CA ILE A 83 6.60 10.15 4.95
C ILE A 83 5.54 10.10 6.06
N LEU A 84 4.65 9.11 6.04
CA LEU A 84 3.59 8.96 7.04
C LEU A 84 4.16 8.77 8.45
N ALA A 85 5.26 8.02 8.59
CA ALA A 85 5.98 7.87 9.85
C ALA A 85 6.56 9.20 10.35
N GLY A 86 7.07 10.03 9.44
CA GLY A 86 7.55 11.38 9.75
C GLY A 86 6.44 12.30 10.24
N GLU A 87 5.28 12.27 9.56
CA GLU A 87 4.11 13.05 9.96
C GLU A 87 3.55 12.59 11.32
N LEU A 88 3.49 11.29 11.60
CA LEU A 88 3.07 10.77 12.90
C LEU A 88 3.96 11.18 14.07
N ALA A 89 5.22 11.51 13.83
CA ALA A 89 6.13 11.97 14.87
C ALA A 89 5.88 13.43 15.29
N ARG A 90 4.98 14.14 14.58
CA ARG A 90 4.57 15.50 14.91
C ARG A 90 3.80 15.54 16.23
N LYS A 91 4.10 16.55 17.06
CA LYS A 91 3.49 16.72 18.40
C LYS A 91 2.16 17.47 18.37
N ASP A 92 1.82 18.08 17.25
CA ASP A 92 0.65 18.95 17.09
C ASP A 92 -0.59 18.24 16.54
N LEU A 93 -0.54 16.93 16.32
CA LEU A 93 -1.67 16.14 15.80
C LEU A 93 -2.77 15.95 16.86
N ASN A 94 -4.03 16.10 16.44
CA ASN A 94 -5.16 15.66 17.24
C ASN A 94 -5.40 14.15 17.08
N ILE A 95 -6.33 13.59 17.85
CA ILE A 95 -6.57 12.14 17.88
C ILE A 95 -7.04 11.62 16.51
N LEU A 96 -7.89 12.36 15.81
CA LEU A 96 -8.39 11.96 14.50
C LEU A 96 -7.31 11.99 13.42
N GLU A 97 -6.49 13.05 13.39
CA GLU A 97 -5.33 13.17 12.49
C GLU A 97 -4.34 12.02 12.73
N GLN A 98 -4.08 11.69 14.00
CA GLN A 98 -3.23 10.57 14.36
C GLN A 98 -3.79 9.23 13.84
N ILE A 99 -5.09 8.99 13.99
CA ILE A 99 -5.76 7.78 13.47
C ILE A 99 -5.67 7.71 11.95
N ASP A 100 -5.88 8.83 11.23
CA ASP A 100 -5.83 8.87 9.77
C ASP A 100 -4.42 8.54 9.25
N PHE A 101 -3.40 9.18 9.84
CA PHE A 101 -2.01 8.90 9.50
C PHE A 101 -1.56 7.48 9.89
N GLU A 102 -1.98 6.98 11.05
CA GLU A 102 -1.65 5.62 11.51
C GLU A 102 -2.30 4.57 10.60
N SER A 103 -3.56 4.79 10.21
CA SER A 103 -4.29 3.92 9.29
C SER A 103 -3.59 3.87 7.92
N ALA A 104 -3.24 5.03 7.36
CA ALA A 104 -2.51 5.12 6.10
C ALA A 104 -1.14 4.42 6.19
N GLN A 105 -0.41 4.61 7.30
CA GLN A 105 0.89 3.96 7.51
C GLN A 105 0.76 2.45 7.58
N LYS A 106 -0.25 1.93 8.30
CA LYS A 106 -0.50 0.50 8.40
C LYS A 106 -0.85 -0.12 7.06
N ILE A 107 -1.63 0.58 6.24
CA ILE A 107 -1.95 0.14 4.88
C ILE A 107 -0.68 0.09 4.02
N ALA A 108 0.18 1.10 4.08
CA ALA A 108 1.46 1.09 3.38
C ALA A 108 2.33 -0.11 3.81
N GLN A 109 2.41 -0.41 5.11
CA GLN A 109 3.16 -1.56 5.64
C GLN A 109 2.62 -2.90 5.14
N ILE A 110 1.29 -3.07 5.08
CA ILE A 110 0.65 -4.26 4.55
C ILE A 110 0.95 -4.40 3.06
N LEU A 111 0.79 -3.32 2.29
CA LEU A 111 1.05 -3.31 0.85
C LEU A 111 2.51 -3.66 0.53
N VAL A 112 3.48 -3.08 1.25
CA VAL A 112 4.91 -3.42 1.10
C VAL A 112 5.15 -4.91 1.36
N LYS A 113 4.54 -5.47 2.40
CA LYS A 113 4.66 -6.89 2.72
C LYS A 113 4.10 -7.76 1.60
N ASP A 114 2.93 -7.43 1.06
CA ASP A 114 2.28 -8.22 0.01
C ASP A 114 3.02 -8.12 -1.32
N LEU A 115 3.53 -6.93 -1.67
CA LEU A 115 4.38 -6.73 -2.84
C LEU A 115 5.69 -7.53 -2.77
N LYS A 116 6.39 -7.51 -1.62
CA LYS A 116 7.60 -8.33 -1.41
C LYS A 116 7.30 -9.82 -1.48
N ALA A 117 6.16 -10.25 -0.96
CA ALA A 117 5.74 -11.65 -1.06
C ALA A 117 5.47 -12.05 -2.52
N ALA A 118 4.89 -11.15 -3.33
CA ALA A 118 4.69 -11.38 -4.76
C ALA A 118 6.03 -11.42 -5.51
N GLU A 119 6.94 -10.49 -5.25
CA GLU A 119 8.28 -10.43 -5.82
C GLU A 119 9.04 -11.75 -5.65
N VAL A 120 9.05 -12.30 -4.43
CA VAL A 120 9.70 -13.59 -4.13
C VAL A 120 9.08 -14.72 -4.95
N LYS A 121 7.75 -14.74 -5.11
CA LYS A 121 7.07 -15.76 -5.93
C LYS A 121 7.48 -15.65 -7.40
N VAL A 122 7.50 -14.44 -7.96
CA VAL A 122 7.87 -14.23 -9.37
C VAL A 122 9.32 -14.64 -9.60
N LYS A 123 10.25 -14.22 -8.73
CA LYS A 123 11.67 -14.59 -8.81
C LYS A 123 11.92 -16.09 -8.66
N ALA A 124 11.03 -16.83 -8.00
CA ALA A 124 11.15 -18.28 -7.83
C ALA A 124 10.75 -19.09 -9.08
N ILE A 125 10.06 -18.48 -10.06
CA ILE A 125 9.67 -19.15 -11.30
C ILE A 125 10.93 -19.43 -12.12
N LYS A 126 11.16 -20.70 -12.47
CA LYS A 126 12.27 -21.10 -13.34
C LYS A 126 11.95 -20.75 -14.79
N THR A 127 12.69 -19.80 -15.34
CA THR A 127 12.59 -19.37 -16.74
C THR A 127 13.58 -20.12 -17.63
N HIS A 128 13.36 -20.08 -18.94
CA HIS A 128 14.25 -20.67 -19.96
C HIS A 128 14.58 -19.67 -21.07
#